data_AF-I1NNM5-F1
#
_entry.id   AF-I1NNM5-F1
#
_cell.length_a   1.000
_cell.length_b   1.000
_cell.length_c   1.000
_cell.angle_alpha   90.00
_cell.angle_beta   90.00
_cell.angle_gamma   90.00
#
_symmetry.space_group_name_H-M   'P 1'
#
loop_
_entity.id
_entity.type
_entity.pdbx_description
1 polymer ?
#
loop_
_entity_poly.entity_id
_entity_poly.type
_entity_poly.pdbx_seq_one_letter_code
_entity_poly.pdbx_strand_id
1 'polypeptide(L)' 'MTTSDPTLATEIAEVAAAKGYAAVDASVSGGDRGACKATLFIFAGSDAAVVTRLTPLFKLMGNALYMG' A
#
# COMPACT_ATOMS: atom_id res chain seq x y z
N MET A 1 -5.51 -2.69 -2.81
CA MET A 1 -5.82 -1.81 -1.67
C MET A 1 -7.20 -2.20 -1.17
N THR A 2 -7.26 -3.30 -0.43
CA THR A 2 -8.52 -3.85 0.10
C THR A 2 -8.34 -3.99 1.59
N THR A 3 -9.36 -3.66 2.36
CA THR A 3 -9.35 -3.94 3.80
C THR A 3 -9.52 -5.43 4.01
N SER A 4 -8.49 -6.08 4.52
CA SER A 4 -8.45 -7.52 4.78
C SER A 4 -7.69 -7.82 6.07
N ASP A 5 -7.73 -9.09 6.49
CA ASP A 5 -7.01 -9.55 7.67
C ASP A 5 -5.48 -9.38 7.49
N PRO A 6 -4.74 -8.92 8.51
CA PRO A 6 -3.28 -8.79 8.45
C PRO A 6 -2.54 -10.10 8.10
N THR A 7 -3.10 -11.25 8.50
CA THR A 7 -2.52 -12.57 8.16
C THR A 7 -2.54 -12.82 6.66
N LEU A 8 -3.63 -12.48 5.98
CA LEU A 8 -3.73 -12.61 4.52
C LEU A 8 -2.71 -11.74 3.78
N ALA A 9 -2.45 -10.51 4.27
CA ALA A 9 -1.43 -9.65 3.70
C ALA A 9 -0.03 -10.28 3.79
N THR A 10 0.25 -10.96 4.90
CA THR A 10 1.52 -11.67 5.12
C THR A 10 1.65 -12.87 4.17
N GLU A 11 0.60 -13.69 4.05
CA GLU A 11 0.57 -14.84 3.13
C GLU A 11 0.78 -14.42 1.67
N ILE A 12 0.12 -13.32 1.24
CA ILE A 12 0.29 -12.77 -0.11
C ILE A 12 1.73 -12.30 -0.32
N ALA A 13 2.34 -11.67 0.68
CA ALA A 13 3.73 -11.20 0.61
C ALA A 13 4.71 -12.37 0.47
N GLU A 14 4.53 -13.45 1.23
CA GLU A 14 5.36 -14.66 1.13
C GLU A 14 5.26 -15.32 -0.25
N VAL A 15 4.04 -15.48 -0.77
CA VAL A 15 3.81 -16.07 -2.10
C VAL A 15 4.36 -15.18 -3.22
N ALA A 16 4.23 -13.86 -3.09
CA ALA A 16 4.80 -12.92 -4.05
C ALA A 16 6.33 -12.99 -4.04
N ALA A 17 6.96 -13.01 -2.86
CA ALA A 17 8.40 -13.10 -2.69
C ALA A 17 8.97 -14.40 -3.28
N ALA A 18 8.29 -15.53 -3.08
CA ALA A 18 8.67 -16.82 -3.67
C ALA A 18 8.70 -16.79 -5.21
N LYS A 19 7.97 -15.85 -5.84
CA LYS A 19 7.93 -15.64 -7.29
C LYS A 19 8.80 -14.47 -7.77
N GLY A 20 9.57 -13.84 -6.88
CA GLY A 20 10.42 -12.69 -7.19
C GLY A 20 9.67 -11.36 -7.32
N TYR A 21 8.44 -11.27 -6.77
CA TYR A 21 7.66 -10.04 -6.72
C TYR A 21 7.62 -9.45 -5.31
N ALA A 22 7.43 -8.14 -5.22
CA ALA A 22 7.13 -7.48 -3.96
C ALA A 22 5.63 -7.23 -3.83
N ALA A 23 5.05 -7.59 -2.68
CA ALA A 23 3.70 -7.18 -2.30
C ALA A 23 3.78 -5.99 -1.35
N VAL A 24 2.85 -5.04 -1.52
CA VAL A 24 2.67 -3.91 -0.61
C VAL A 24 1.24 -3.92 -0.13
N ASP A 25 1.06 -4.11 1.17
CA ASP A 25 -0.25 -3.88 1.77
C ASP A 25 -0.42 -2.38 1.99
N ALA A 26 -1.49 -1.82 1.44
CA ALA A 26 -1.71 -0.39 1.41
C ALA A 26 -3.19 -0.12 1.63
N SER A 27 -3.61 -0.16 2.90
CA SER A 27 -4.96 0.21 3.29
C SER A 27 -5.17 1.71 3.11
N VAL A 28 -6.40 2.13 2.82
CA VAL A 28 -6.70 3.54 2.50
C VAL A 28 -7.87 4.08 3.30
N SER A 29 -7.80 5.37 3.63
CA SER A 29 -8.87 6.16 4.21
C SER A 29 -9.12 7.42 3.38
N GLY A 30 -10.37 7.90 3.35
CA GLY A 30 -10.78 9.10 2.58
C GLY A 30 -11.94 8.87 1.61
N GLY A 31 -12.36 7.62 1.39
CA GLY A 31 -13.53 7.27 0.58
C GLY A 31 -13.43 7.65 -0.90
N ASP A 32 -14.55 7.53 -1.60
CA ASP A 32 -14.69 7.87 -3.02
C ASP A 32 -14.30 9.32 -3.32
N ARG A 33 -14.78 10.26 -2.49
CA ARG A 33 -14.50 11.70 -2.66
C ARG A 33 -13.02 12.01 -2.48
N GLY A 34 -12.35 11.35 -1.52
CA GLY A 34 -10.91 11.51 -1.31
C GLY A 34 -10.11 10.96 -2.49
N ALA A 35 -10.55 9.84 -3.08
CA ALA A 35 -9.92 9.30 -4.28
C ALA A 35 -10.03 10.26 -5.47
N CYS A 36 -11.23 10.81 -5.73
CA CYS A 36 -11.43 11.78 -6.81
C CYS A 36 -10.62 13.08 -6.63
N LYS A 37 -10.35 13.47 -5.38
CA LYS A 37 -9.61 14.70 -5.05
C LYS A 37 -8.11 14.46 -4.84
N ALA A 38 -7.63 13.23 -4.99
CA ALA A 38 -6.27 12.85 -4.66
C ALA A 38 -5.85 13.23 -3.22
N THR A 39 -6.74 13.03 -2.25
CA THR A 39 -6.52 13.33 -0.83
C THR A 39 -6.66 12.08 0.05
N LEU A 40 -6.38 10.89 -0.47
CA LEU A 40 -6.43 9.66 0.33
C LEU A 40 -5.30 9.63 1.35
N PHE A 41 -5.57 9.07 2.53
CA PHE A 41 -4.52 8.60 3.42
C PHE A 41 -4.23 7.14 3.09
N ILE A 42 -2.99 6.84 2.75
CA ILE A 42 -2.53 5.52 2.32
C ILE A 42 -1.53 5.01 3.35
N PHE A 43 -1.80 3.86 3.96
CA PHE A 43 -0.96 3.23 4.97
C PHE A 43 -0.24 2.04 4.35
N ALA A 44 0.98 2.26 3.85
CA ALA A 44 1.73 1.28 3.06
C ALA A 44 2.77 0.53 3.90
N GLY A 45 2.56 -0.77 4.12
CA GLY A 45 3.50 -1.69 4.77
C GLY A 45 4.16 -2.64 3.77
N SER A 46 5.50 -2.66 3.77
CA SER A 46 6.37 -3.52 2.94
C SER A 46 7.84 -3.14 3.19
N ASP A 47 8.79 -3.71 2.44
CA ASP A 47 10.18 -3.23 2.47
C ASP A 47 10.26 -1.71 2.14
N ALA A 48 11.01 -0.97 2.96
CA ALA A 48 11.22 0.47 2.81
C ALA A 48 11.64 0.89 1.39
N ALA A 49 12.49 0.10 0.73
CA ALA A 49 12.95 0.38 -0.63
C ALA A 49 11.80 0.27 -1.65
N VAL A 50 10.91 -0.71 -1.46
CA VAL A 50 9.73 -0.90 -2.31
C VAL A 50 8.75 0.24 -2.11
N VAL A 51 8.45 0.62 -0.86
CA VAL A 51 7.54 1.73 -0.56
C VAL A 51 8.11 3.05 -1.07
N THR A 52 9.40 3.29 -0.90
CA THR A 52 10.09 4.49 -1.43
C THR A 52 9.98 4.56 -2.95
N ARG A 53 10.19 3.44 -3.65
CA ARG A 53 10.05 3.35 -5.11
C ARG A 53 8.62 3.65 -5.58
N LEU A 54 7.61 3.26 -4.81
CA LEU A 54 6.19 3.48 -5.14
C LEU A 54 5.64 4.81 -4.63
N THR A 55 6.36 5.51 -3.75
CA THR A 55 5.94 6.80 -3.17
C THR A 55 5.52 7.84 -4.21
N PRO A 56 6.20 8.01 -5.36
CA PRO A 56 5.75 8.94 -6.40
C PRO A 56 4.34 8.63 -6.93
N LEU A 57 3.97 7.34 -6.99
CA LEU A 57 2.64 6.92 -7.44
C LEU A 57 1.59 7.17 -6.37
N PHE A 58 1.91 6.89 -5.10
CA PHE A 58 0.98 7.17 -4.01
C PHE A 58 0.67 8.67 -3.86
N LYS A 59 1.65 9.53 -4.13
CA LYS A 59 1.48 10.99 -4.13
C LYS A 59 0.47 11.49 -5.16
N LEU A 60 0.19 10.72 -6.21
CA LEU A 60 -0.85 11.06 -7.19
C LEU A 60 -2.27 10.84 -6.64
N MET A 61 -2.41 10.04 -5.58
CA MET A 61 -3.69 9.67 -4.98
C MET A 61 -3.89 10.29 -3.59
N GLY A 62 -2.83 10.76 -2.94
CA GLY A 62 -2.89 11.43 -1.65
C GLY A 62 -1.60 11.32 -0.85
N ASN A 63 -1.74 11.20 0.46
CA ASN A 63 -0.63 11.13 1.40
C ASN A 63 -0.33 9.68 1.78
N ALA A 64 0.85 9.20 1.42
CA ALA A 64 1.35 7.88 1.83
C ALA A 64 2.17 7.95 3.10
N LEU A 65 1.81 7.10 4.06
CA LEU A 65 2.48 6.86 5.31
C LEU A 65 3.10 5.46 5.24
N TYR A 66 4.40 5.38 5.52
CA TYR A 66 5.12 4.11 5.58
C TYR A 66 4.85 3.40 6.91
N MET A 67 4.48 2.12 6.84
CA MET A 67 4.07 1.28 7.97
C MET A 67 4.97 0.03 8.09
N GLY A 68 6.28 0.24 8.16
CA GLY A 68 7.25 -0.83 8.43
C GLY A 68 7.59 -1.70 7.23
#